data_AF-A0A379AMK9-F1
#
_entry.id   AF-A0A379AMK9-F1
#
_cell.length_a   1.000
_cell.length_b   1.000
_cell.length_c   1.000
_cell.angle_alpha   90.00
_cell.angle_beta   90.00
_cell.angle_gamma   90.00
#
_symmetry.space_group_name_H-M   'P 1'
#
loop_
_entity.id
_entity.type
_entity.pdbx_description
1 polymer ?
#
loop_
_entity_poly.entity_id
_entity_poly.type
_entity_poly.pdbx_seq_one_letter_code
_entity_poly.pdbx_strand_id
1 'polypeptide(L)'
;MSKIGFYLLLLVLAPVAAVIIITPMDSQKQYIFGLISIGMMFLLGFSKSRKITVVMVVLSALMSSRYIWWRTTETLHFNSEVEAILGIGLYLAELYVWLILILGFLQTTWPLKRTIEPLPDDTSLWPTVDIYVPSYNESL
;
A
#
# COMPACT_ATOMS: atom_id res chain seq x y z
N MET A 1 -7.90 -14.56 16.17
CA MET A 1 -8.87 -15.22 15.27
C MET A 1 -8.39 -16.64 15.02
N SER A 2 -9.28 -17.63 15.11
CA SER A 2 -8.96 -18.96 14.56
C SER A 2 -8.67 -18.81 13.07
N LYS A 3 -7.76 -19.63 12.51
CA LYS A 3 -7.43 -19.60 11.06
C LYS A 3 -8.70 -19.66 10.20
N ILE A 4 -9.68 -20.45 10.64
CA ILE A 4 -11.01 -20.59 10.02
C ILE A 4 -11.77 -19.26 10.01
N GLY A 5 -11.83 -18.55 11.16
CA GLY A 5 -12.50 -17.25 11.24
C GLY A 5 -11.85 -16.18 10.36
N PHE A 6 -10.53 -16.23 10.19
CA PHE A 6 -9.81 -15.34 9.26
C PHE A 6 -10.18 -15.62 7.79
N TYR A 7 -10.18 -16.89 7.37
CA TYR A 7 -10.56 -17.25 6.01
C TYR A 7 -12.03 -16.94 5.71
N LEU A 8 -12.95 -17.16 6.65
CA LEU A 8 -14.36 -16.76 6.51
C LEU A 8 -14.51 -15.24 6.37
N LEU A 9 -13.75 -14.46 7.14
CA LEU A 9 -13.75 -13.01 7.01
C LEU A 9 -13.26 -12.57 5.62
N LEU A 10 -12.17 -13.17 5.12
CA LEU A 10 -11.67 -12.89 3.76
C LEU A 10 -12.68 -13.28 2.68
N LEU A 11 -13.34 -14.43 2.83
CA LEU A 11 -14.37 -14.91 1.91
C LEU A 11 -15.53 -13.91 1.77
N VAL A 12 -15.88 -13.21 2.85
CA VAL A 12 -16.95 -12.19 2.85
C VAL A 12 -16.44 -10.83 2.36
N LEU A 13 -15.24 -10.40 2.78
CA LEU A 13 -14.72 -9.08 2.43
C LEU A 13 -14.24 -8.99 0.98
N ALA A 14 -13.73 -10.07 0.38
CA ALA A 14 -13.22 -10.04 -0.98
C ALA A 14 -14.30 -9.75 -2.04
N PRO A 15 -15.50 -10.38 -2.01
CA PRO A 15 -16.60 -10.02 -2.90
C PRO A 15 -17.07 -8.57 -2.71
N VAL A 16 -17.11 -8.08 -1.46
CA VAL A 16 -17.49 -6.68 -1.18
C VAL A 16 -16.49 -5.72 -1.81
N ALA A 17 -15.20 -5.98 -1.65
CA ALA A 17 -14.14 -5.21 -2.30
C ALA A 17 -14.26 -5.24 -3.83
N ALA A 18 -14.52 -6.41 -4.42
CA ALA A 18 -14.71 -6.55 -5.86
C ALA A 18 -15.90 -5.74 -6.38
N VAL A 19 -17.03 -5.76 -5.67
CA VAL A 19 -18.20 -4.92 -6.01
C VAL A 19 -17.84 -3.45 -5.98
N ILE A 20 -17.13 -2.98 -4.95
CA ILE A 20 -16.69 -1.59 -4.84
C ILE A 20 -15.74 -1.21 -5.98
N ILE A 21 -14.89 -2.10 -6.45
CA ILE A 21 -13.93 -1.83 -7.54
C ILE A 21 -14.63 -1.80 -8.90
N ILE A 22 -15.48 -2.80 -9.17
CA ILE A 22 -15.99 -3.06 -10.52
C ILE A 22 -17.24 -2.26 -10.84
N THR A 23 -18.04 -1.87 -9.83
CA THR A 23 -19.34 -1.21 -10.08
C THR A 23 -19.16 0.09 -10.86
N PRO A 24 -19.70 0.19 -12.10
CA PRO A 24 -19.64 1.42 -12.87
C PRO A 24 -20.48 2.47 -12.17
N MET A 25 -19.91 3.66 -11.98
CA MET A 25 -20.60 4.80 -11.39
C MET A 25 -20.62 5.93 -12.40
N ASP A 26 -21.75 6.62 -12.47
CA ASP A 26 -21.82 7.91 -13.15
C ASP A 26 -20.84 8.91 -12.53
N SER A 27 -20.35 9.85 -13.34
CA SER A 27 -19.38 10.87 -12.95
C SER A 27 -19.76 11.56 -11.63
N GLN A 28 -21.02 11.99 -11.48
CA GLN A 28 -21.45 12.70 -10.26
C GLN A 28 -21.33 11.82 -9.00
N LYS A 29 -21.73 10.55 -9.11
CA LYS A 29 -21.65 9.58 -7.99
C LYS A 29 -20.19 9.27 -7.65
N GLN A 30 -19.34 9.14 -8.66
CA GLN A 30 -17.91 8.92 -8.48
C GLN A 30 -17.23 10.10 -7.77
N TYR A 31 -17.57 11.34 -8.14
CA TYR A 31 -17.06 12.53 -7.46
C TYR A 31 -17.46 12.58 -5.99
N ILE A 32 -18.75 12.34 -5.69
CA ILE A 32 -19.24 12.32 -4.30
C ILE A 32 -18.53 11.22 -3.50
N PHE A 33 -18.42 10.02 -4.06
CA PHE A 33 -17.74 8.90 -3.42
C PHE A 33 -16.25 9.20 -3.17
N GLY A 34 -15.56 9.81 -4.13
CA GLY A 34 -14.17 10.25 -3.98
C GLY A 34 -14.00 11.29 -2.88
N LEU A 35 -14.86 12.32 -2.83
CA LEU A 35 -14.81 13.36 -1.80
C LEU A 35 -15.08 12.80 -0.40
N ILE A 36 -16.06 11.90 -0.26
CA ILE A 36 -16.35 11.22 1.01
C ILE A 36 -15.14 10.38 1.44
N SER A 37 -14.52 9.66 0.50
CA SER A 37 -13.34 8.81 0.78
C SER A 37 -12.15 9.65 1.23
N ILE A 38 -11.90 10.79 0.58
CA ILE A 38 -10.86 11.74 0.96
C ILE A 38 -11.15 12.32 2.35
N GLY A 39 -12.39 12.77 2.61
CA GLY A 39 -12.80 13.27 3.92
C GLY A 39 -12.60 12.23 5.02
N MET A 40 -12.97 10.98 4.77
CA MET A 40 -12.74 9.86 5.69
C MET A 40 -11.24 9.63 5.94
N MET A 41 -10.40 9.67 4.91
CA MET A 41 -8.95 9.55 5.05
C MET A 41 -8.36 10.66 5.92
N PHE A 42 -8.78 11.92 5.74
CA PHE A 42 -8.35 13.03 6.59
C PHE A 42 -8.78 12.84 8.04
N LEU A 43 -10.03 12.45 8.28
CA LEU A 43 -10.54 12.20 9.64
C LEU A 43 -9.79 11.05 10.33
N LEU A 44 -9.52 9.96 9.61
CA LEU A 44 -8.76 8.83 10.13
C LEU A 44 -7.28 9.20 10.38
N GLY A 45 -6.71 10.09 9.57
CA GLY A 45 -5.33 10.56 9.67
C GLY A 45 -5.00 11.28 10.99
N PHE A 46 -6.00 11.77 11.73
CA PHE A 46 -5.77 12.35 13.06
C PHE A 46 -5.37 11.30 14.12
N SER A 47 -5.63 10.02 13.88
CA SER A 47 -5.29 8.97 14.83
C SER A 47 -3.93 8.34 14.56
N LYS A 48 -3.12 8.16 15.60
CA LYS A 48 -1.86 7.41 15.56
C LYS A 48 -2.03 5.90 15.80
N SER A 49 -3.26 5.41 15.83
CA SER A 49 -3.55 3.99 16.08
C SER A 49 -3.19 3.12 14.88
N ARG A 50 -2.43 2.05 15.13
CA ARG A 50 -2.06 1.07 14.10
C ARG A 50 -3.26 0.49 13.36
N LYS A 51 -4.36 0.24 14.08
CA LYS A 51 -5.60 -0.30 13.46
C LYS A 51 -6.15 0.68 12.43
N ILE A 52 -6.07 1.98 12.70
CA ILE A 52 -6.53 3.02 11.78
C ILE A 52 -5.59 3.14 10.57
N THR A 53 -4.28 3.03 10.77
CA THR A 53 -3.31 2.94 9.67
C THR A 53 -3.64 1.79 8.71
N VAL A 54 -3.98 0.60 9.23
CA VAL A 54 -4.38 -0.56 8.41
C VAL A 54 -5.65 -0.25 7.61
N VAL A 55 -6.65 0.37 8.23
CA VAL A 55 -7.89 0.77 7.54
C VAL A 55 -7.62 1.78 6.43
N MET A 56 -6.77 2.77 6.68
CA MET A 56 -6.37 3.77 5.68
C MET A 56 -5.62 3.13 4.50
N VAL A 57 -4.74 2.16 4.77
CA VAL A 57 -4.04 1.37 3.74
C VAL A 57 -5.04 0.60 2.88
N VAL A 58 -5.99 -0.12 3.49
CA VAL A 58 -7.02 -0.87 2.77
C VAL A 58 -7.90 0.06 1.93
N LEU A 59 -8.33 1.18 2.48
CA LEU A 59 -9.14 2.17 1.76
C LEU A 59 -8.37 2.75 0.56
N SER A 60 -7.09 3.09 0.74
CA SER A 60 -6.22 3.58 -0.33
C SER A 60 -6.01 2.55 -1.43
N ALA A 61 -5.80 1.28 -1.06
CA ALA A 61 -5.68 0.18 -2.02
C ALA A 61 -6.98 -0.08 -2.80
N LEU A 62 -8.15 0.04 -2.14
CA LEU A 62 -9.46 -0.08 -2.80
C LEU A 62 -9.68 1.05 -3.82
N MET A 63 -9.43 2.30 -3.44
CA MET A 63 -9.60 3.44 -4.34
C MET A 63 -8.64 3.37 -5.53
N SER A 64 -7.38 3.00 -5.29
CA SER A 64 -6.38 2.85 -6.35
C SER A 64 -6.74 1.71 -7.30
N SER A 65 -7.21 0.58 -6.78
CA SER A 65 -7.66 -0.55 -7.61
C SER A 65 -8.91 -0.20 -8.44
N ARG A 66 -9.85 0.56 -7.85
CA ARG A 66 -11.02 1.09 -8.59
C ARG A 66 -10.60 2.02 -9.73
N TYR A 67 -9.61 2.89 -9.49
CA TYR A 67 -9.06 3.75 -10.53
C TYR A 67 -8.43 2.93 -11.66
N ILE A 68 -7.58 1.94 -11.35
CA ILE A 68 -6.97 1.07 -12.35
C ILE A 68 -8.04 0.28 -13.13
N TRP A 69 -9.09 -0.19 -12.46
CA TRP A 69 -10.20 -0.85 -13.14
C TRP A 69 -10.86 0.07 -14.17
N TRP A 70 -11.26 1.29 -13.76
CA TRP A 70 -11.81 2.31 -14.66
C TRP A 70 -10.86 2.66 -15.80
N ARG A 71 -9.56 2.85 -15.51
CA ARG A 71 -8.53 3.12 -16.50
C ARG A 71 -8.48 1.98 -17.53
N THR A 72 -8.60 0.73 -17.09
CA THR A 72 -8.56 -0.44 -17.97
C THR A 72 -9.80 -0.57 -18.84
N THR A 73 -11.00 -0.36 -18.28
CA THR A 73 -12.27 -0.65 -18.99
C THR A 73 -12.79 0.51 -19.82
N GLU A 74 -12.59 1.76 -19.38
CA GLU A 74 -13.26 2.93 -19.98
C GLU A 74 -12.32 3.82 -20.81
N THR A 75 -11.00 3.67 -20.68
CA THR A 75 -10.05 4.67 -21.22
C THR A 75 -9.02 4.12 -22.20
N LEU A 76 -8.98 2.80 -22.41
CA LEU A 76 -8.10 2.15 -23.38
C LEU A 76 -8.80 1.97 -24.73
N HIS A 77 -9.31 3.07 -25.27
CA HIS A 77 -9.87 3.14 -26.61
C HIS A 77 -9.03 4.09 -27.45
N PHE A 78 -8.41 3.58 -28.52
CA PHE A 78 -7.45 4.33 -29.34
C PHE A 78 -7.89 4.33 -30.80
N ASN A 79 -7.70 5.45 -31.48
CA ASN A 79 -8.07 5.60 -32.90
C ASN A 79 -6.85 5.55 -33.84
N SER A 80 -5.64 5.60 -33.29
CA SER A 80 -4.36 5.57 -34.03
C SER A 80 -3.32 4.70 -33.32
N GLU A 81 -2.38 4.15 -34.09
CA GLU A 81 -1.26 3.36 -33.56
C GLU A 81 -0.38 4.18 -32.59
N VAL A 82 -0.16 5.47 -32.88
CA VAL A 82 0.64 6.35 -32.03
C VAL A 82 -0.06 6.60 -30.70
N GLU A 83 -1.38 6.84 -30.73
CA GLU A 83 -2.20 6.99 -29.53
C GLU A 83 -2.17 5.71 -28.68
N ALA A 84 -2.24 4.54 -29.32
CA ALA A 84 -2.19 3.26 -28.64
C ALA A 84 -0.84 3.03 -27.95
N ILE A 85 0.29 3.31 -28.62
CA ILE A 85 1.63 3.14 -28.03
C ILE A 85 1.80 4.04 -26.81
N LEU A 86 1.46 5.32 -26.94
CA LEU A 86 1.59 6.28 -25.83
C LEU A 86 0.61 5.98 -24.70
N GLY A 87 -0.63 5.62 -25.03
CA GLY A 87 -1.68 5.30 -24.07
C GLY A 87 -1.38 4.03 -23.27
N ILE A 88 -0.91 2.97 -23.94
CA ILE A 88 -0.49 1.73 -23.29
C ILE A 88 0.79 1.96 -22.47
N GLY A 89 1.76 2.72 -23.00
CA GLY A 89 2.97 3.07 -22.25
C GLY A 89 2.68 3.80 -20.94
N LEU A 90 1.76 4.78 -20.98
CA LEU A 90 1.28 5.46 -19.78
C LEU A 90 0.57 4.48 -18.83
N TYR A 91 -0.32 3.63 -19.33
CA TYR A 91 -1.03 2.65 -18.52
C TYR A 91 -0.08 1.66 -17.82
N LEU A 92 0.97 1.19 -18.49
CA LEU A 92 1.98 0.32 -17.89
C LEU A 92 2.75 1.03 -16.77
N ALA A 93 3.08 2.32 -16.94
CA ALA A 93 3.68 3.11 -15.88
C ALA A 93 2.74 3.26 -14.67
N GLU A 94 1.44 3.47 -14.91
CA GLU A 94 0.43 3.53 -13.85
C GLU A 94 0.29 2.19 -13.11
N LEU A 95 0.28 1.06 -13.83
CA LEU A 95 0.27 -0.28 -13.23
C LEU A 95 1.52 -0.55 -12.37
N TYR A 96 2.68 -0.12 -12.83
CA TYR A 96 3.93 -0.23 -12.08
C TYR A 96 3.86 0.56 -10.77
N VAL A 97 3.38 1.81 -10.81
CA VAL A 97 3.19 2.64 -9.61
C VAL A 97 2.17 2.00 -8.67
N TRP A 98 1.06 1.49 -9.20
CA TRP A 98 0.06 0.78 -8.41
C TRP A 98 0.66 -0.45 -7.71
N LEU A 99 1.46 -1.25 -8.40
CA LEU A 99 2.15 -2.40 -7.80
C LEU A 99 3.10 -1.97 -6.67
N ILE A 100 3.93 -0.95 -6.90
CA ILE A 100 4.84 -0.42 -5.88
C ILE A 100 4.06 0.09 -4.66
N LEU A 101 2.92 0.75 -4.87
CA LEU A 101 2.06 1.22 -3.79
C LEU A 101 1.56 0.05 -2.93
N ILE A 102 1.09 -1.04 -3.54
CA ILE A 102 0.66 -2.24 -2.80
C ILE A 102 1.84 -2.87 -2.04
N LEU A 103 3.01 -2.99 -2.66
CA LEU A 103 4.20 -3.54 -2.00
C LEU A 103 4.67 -2.64 -0.83
N GLY A 104 4.67 -1.33 -1.02
CA GLY A 104 5.01 -0.35 0.01
C GLY A 104 4.06 -0.42 1.21
N PHE A 105 2.77 -0.62 0.96
CA PHE A 105 1.80 -0.88 2.02
C PHE A 105 2.09 -2.18 2.76
N LEU A 106 2.38 -3.29 2.06
CA LEU A 106 2.71 -4.55 2.71
C LEU A 106 3.94 -4.43 3.64
N GLN A 107 4.97 -3.68 3.22
CA GLN A 107 6.17 -3.46 4.03
C GLN A 107 5.91 -2.57 5.26
N THR A 108 5.11 -1.51 5.10
CA THR A 108 4.93 -0.48 6.15
C THR A 108 3.79 -0.78 7.13
N THR A 109 2.88 -1.71 6.81
CA THR A 109 1.70 -1.97 7.65
C THR A 109 2.04 -2.55 9.03
N TRP A 110 3.11 -3.37 9.13
CA TRP A 110 3.48 -4.02 10.38
C TRP A 110 4.96 -3.85 10.75
N PRO A 111 5.39 -2.65 11.20
CA PRO A 111 6.76 -2.44 11.66
C PRO A 111 7.06 -3.30 12.90
N LEU A 112 8.20 -3.98 12.88
CA LEU A 112 8.70 -4.73 14.02
C LEU A 112 9.38 -3.76 15.00
N LYS A 113 8.73 -3.50 16.13
CA LYS A 113 9.34 -2.74 17.22
C LYS A 113 10.24 -3.67 18.03
N ARG A 114 11.54 -3.63 17.78
CA ARG A 114 12.53 -4.36 18.59
C ARG A 114 12.82 -3.58 19.87
N THR A 115 12.76 -4.26 21.01
CA THR A 115 13.26 -3.74 22.29
C THR A 115 14.79 -3.89 22.34
N ILE A 116 15.43 -3.12 23.21
CA ILE A 116 16.85 -3.31 23.50
C ILE A 116 16.98 -4.63 24.25
N GLU A 117 17.83 -5.52 23.75
CA GLU A 117 18.19 -6.75 24.45
C GLU A 117 19.39 -6.43 25.35
N PRO A 118 19.31 -6.64 26.68
CA PRO A 118 20.44 -6.44 27.57
C PRO A 118 21.53 -7.50 27.29
N LEU A 119 22.78 -7.12 27.52
CA LEU A 119 23.88 -8.08 27.50
C LEU A 119 23.75 -9.04 28.69
N PRO A 120 24.24 -10.29 28.57
CA PRO A 120 24.32 -11.20 29.71
C PRO A 120 25.14 -10.60 30.86
N ASP A 121 24.71 -10.85 32.10
CA ASP A 121 25.44 -10.42 33.30
C ASP A 121 26.84 -11.05 33.39
N ASP A 122 27.00 -12.26 32.84
CA ASP A 122 28.27 -12.96 32.74
C ASP A 122 29.11 -12.40 31.58
N THR A 123 30.21 -11.73 31.94
CA THR A 123 31.14 -11.12 30.98
C THR A 123 31.90 -12.13 30.12
N SER A 124 31.96 -13.40 30.52
CA SER A 124 32.58 -14.46 29.71
C SER A 124 31.77 -14.80 28.46
N LEU A 125 30.48 -14.47 28.45
CA LEU A 125 29.57 -14.67 27.32
C LEU A 125 29.59 -13.50 26.34
N TRP A 126 30.35 -12.44 26.63
CA TRP A 126 30.38 -11.26 25.78
C TRP A 126 31.08 -11.57 24.45
N PRO A 127 30.47 -11.21 23.30
CA PRO A 127 31.09 -11.42 22.01
C PRO A 127 32.30 -10.48 21.84
N THR A 128 33.35 -10.96 21.20
CA THR A 128 34.40 -10.10 20.67
C THR A 128 33.87 -9.37 19.43
N VAL A 129 34.05 -8.04 19.36
CA VAL A 129 33.51 -7.20 18.29
C VAL A 129 34.65 -6.46 17.60
N ASP A 130 34.79 -6.68 16.29
CA ASP A 130 35.69 -5.92 15.44
C ASP A 130 34.93 -4.77 14.77
N ILE A 131 35.40 -3.54 14.97
CA ILE A 131 34.78 -2.33 14.41
C ILE A 131 35.61 -1.85 13.23
N TYR A 132 35.04 -1.98 12.03
CA TYR A 132 35.66 -1.48 10.80
C TYR A 132 35.22 -0.05 10.54
N VAL A 133 36.18 0.87 10.46
CA VAL A 133 35.96 2.27 10.07
C VAL A 133 36.68 2.49 8.74
N PRO A 134 36.03 2.21 7.59
CA PRO A 134 36.66 2.41 6.30
C PRO A 134 36.79 3.91 6.00
N SER A 135 38.01 4.35 5.75
CA SER A 135 38.36 5.72 5.36
C SER A 135 39.06 5.74 4.00
N TYR A 136 38.78 6.77 3.19
CA TYR A 136 39.44 6.96 1.91
C TYR A 136 40.39 8.16 1.90
N ASN A 137 39.95 9.33 2.40
CA ASN A 137 40.74 10.57 2.33
C ASN A 137 40.31 11.58 3.40
N GLU A 138 40.32 11.17 4.66
CA GLU A 138 40.01 12.06 5.78
C GLU A 138 41.12 13.09 6.00
N SER A 139 40.72 14.34 6.23
CA SER A 139 41.65 15.41 6.61
C SER A 139 42.15 15.19 8.04
N LEU A 140 43.43 15.49 8.27
CA LEU A 140 44.05 15.60 9.59
C LEU A 140 43.41 16.71 10.44
#